data_AF-H0HPJ9-F1
#
_entry.id   AF-H0HPJ9-F1
#
_cell.length_a   1.000
_cell.length_b   1.000
_cell.length_c   1.000
_cell.angle_alpha   90.00
_cell.angle_beta   90.00
_cell.angle_gamma   90.00
#
_symmetry.space_group_name_H-M   'P 1'
#
loop_
_entity.id
_entity.type
_entity.pdbx_description
1 polymer ?
#
loop_
_entity_poly.entity_id
_entity_poly.type
_entity_poly.pdbx_seq_one_letter_code
_entity_poly.pdbx_strand_id
1 'polypeptide(L)' 'MSLNASALYFGIAAGTVVGGRVLEFAAPSDLGLVAAAFPLLALAVMMASARSRRAAAAPAAE' A
#
# COMPACT_ATOMS: atom_id res chain seq x y z
N MET A 1 7.49 -11.32 -14.37
CA MET A 1 8.19 -11.01 -13.11
C MET A 1 8.77 -9.59 -13.05
N SER A 2 9.10 -8.96 -14.18
CA SER A 2 9.59 -7.57 -14.23
C SER A 2 8.67 -6.57 -13.53
N LEU A 3 7.35 -6.66 -13.76
CA LEU A 3 6.37 -5.72 -13.18
C LEU A 3 6.35 -5.75 -11.63
N ASN A 4 6.49 -6.94 -11.03
CA ASN A 4 6.56 -7.07 -9.56
C ASN A 4 7.84 -6.41 -9.02
N ALA A 5 8.98 -6.64 -9.68
CA ALA A 5 10.24 -6.00 -9.31
C ALA A 5 10.15 -4.47 -9.44
N SER A 6 9.57 -3.95 -10.53
CA SER A 6 9.34 -2.52 -10.72
C SER A 6 8.42 -1.93 -9.65
N ALA A 7 7.34 -2.64 -9.27
CA ALA A 7 6.44 -2.19 -8.21
C ALA A 7 7.13 -2.15 -6.84
N LEU A 8 7.97 -3.15 -6.53
CA LEU A 8 8.79 -3.16 -5.31
C LEU A 8 9.77 -1.98 -5.30
N TYR A 9 10.51 -1.77 -6.39
CA TYR A 9 11.49 -0.69 -6.48
C TYR A 9 10.82 0.68 -6.40
N PHE A 10 9.66 0.83 -7.03
CA PHE A 10 8.82 2.03 -6.92
C PHE A 10 8.38 2.27 -5.47
N GLY A 11 7.89 1.23 -4.78
CA GLY A 11 7.48 1.33 -3.38
C GLY A 11 8.63 1.76 -2.46
N ILE A 12 9.83 1.21 -2.68
CA ILE A 12 11.03 1.62 -1.95
C ILE A 12 11.35 3.09 -2.22
N ALA A 13 11.40 3.52 -3.48
CA ALA A 13 11.71 4.90 -3.84
C ALA A 13 10.66 5.90 -3.32
N ALA A 14 9.37 5.57 -3.40
CA ALA A 14 8.30 6.40 -2.85
C ALA A 14 8.41 6.49 -1.32
N GLY A 15 8.65 5.35 -0.65
CA GLY A 15 8.82 5.28 0.79
C GLY A 15 10.03 6.07 1.30
N THR A 16 11.15 6.03 0.59
CA THR A 16 12.35 6.81 0.96
C THR A 16 12.12 8.30 0.80
N VAL A 17 11.43 8.75 -0.25
CA VAL A 17 11.06 10.16 -0.42
C VAL A 17 10.16 10.61 0.72
N VAL A 18 9.09 9.87 1.02
CA VAL A 18 8.17 10.23 2.11
C VAL A 18 8.88 10.23 3.46
N GLY A 19 9.66 9.19 3.78
CA GLY A 19 10.44 9.12 5.02
C GLY A 19 11.47 10.23 5.15
N GLY A 20 12.16 10.59 4.06
CA GLY A 20 13.07 11.74 4.02
C GLY A 20 12.37 13.05 4.35
N ARG A 21 11.17 13.28 3.80
CA ARG A 21 10.36 14.47 4.12
C ARG A 21 9.90 14.48 5.57
N VAL A 22 9.51 13.33 6.14
CA VAL A 22 9.17 13.27 7.57
C VAL A 22 10.36 13.67 8.43
N LEU A 23 11.56 13.17 8.12
CA LEU A 23 12.78 13.54 8.85
C LEU A 23 13.18 15.01 8.67
N GLU A 24 12.77 15.66 7.57
CA GLU A 24 13.07 17.07 7.31
C GLU A 24 12.15 18.03 8.07
N PHE A 25 10.89 17.66 8.33
CA PHE A 25 9.88 18.55 8.94
C PHE A 25 9.29 18.09 10.28
N ALA A 26 9.59 16.88 10.73
CA ALA A 26 8.97 16.28 11.92
C ALA A 26 9.99 15.53 12.78
N ALA A 27 9.54 15.00 13.92
CA ALA A 27 10.41 14.22 14.80
C ALA A 27 10.64 12.82 14.21
N PRO A 28 11.80 12.18 14.46
CA PRO A 28 12.04 10.81 14.02
C PRO A 28 11.00 9.80 14.54
N SER A 29 10.38 10.07 15.68
CA SER A 29 9.28 9.25 16.23
C SER A 29 8.03 9.23 15.34
N ASP A 30 7.81 10.29 14.55
CA ASP A 30 6.63 10.43 13.71
C ASP A 30 6.68 9.53 12.47
N LEU A 31 7.87 9.01 12.11
CA LEU A 31 8.03 8.04 11.03
C LEU A 31 7.14 6.81 11.22
N GLY A 32 7.03 6.30 12.45
CA GLY A 32 6.20 5.13 12.73
C GLY A 32 4.72 5.38 12.44
N LEU A 33 4.22 6.54 12.88
CA LEU A 33 2.83 6.95 12.66
C LEU A 33 2.53 7.20 11.18
N VAL A 34 3.40 7.93 10.48
CA VAL A 34 3.23 8.20 9.04
C VAL A 34 3.35 6.91 8.22
N ALA A 35 4.34 6.06 8.53
CA ALA A 35 4.55 4.80 7.83
C ALA A 35 3.38 3.83 8.03
N ALA A 36 2.70 3.85 9.18
CA ALA A 36 1.55 2.98 9.46
C ALA A 36 0.37 3.21 8.51
N ALA A 37 0.24 4.39 7.89
CA ALA A 37 -0.79 4.64 6.90
C ALA A 37 -0.66 3.73 5.67
N PHE A 38 0.56 3.42 5.22
CA PHE A 38 0.81 2.59 4.04
C PHE A 38 0.31 1.14 4.15
N PRO A 39 0.64 0.36 5.20
CA PRO A 39 0.12 -0.98 5.36
C PRO A 39 -1.39 -0.99 5.62
N LEU A 40 -1.96 0.04 6.27
CA LEU A 40 -3.42 0.16 6.42
C LEU A 40 -4.11 0.36 5.05
N LEU A 41 -3.56 1.22 4.19
CA LEU A 41 -4.04 1.39 2.82
C LEU A 41 -3.88 0.11 1.99
N ALA A 42 -2.74 -0.57 2.10
CA ALA A 42 -2.51 -1.85 1.44
C ALA A 42 -3.54 -2.90 1.88
N LEU A 43 -3.83 -2.99 3.18
CA LEU A 43 -4.85 -3.89 3.72
C LEU A 43 -6.24 -3.55 3.17
N ALA A 44 -6.60 -2.27 3.11
CA ALA A 44 -7.86 -1.82 2.51
C ALA A 44 -7.99 -2.23 1.04
N VAL A 45 -6.92 -2.06 0.25
CA VAL A 45 -6.87 -2.49 -1.15
C VAL A 45 -7.00 -4.01 -1.28
N MET A 46 -6.34 -4.77 -0.40
CA MET A 46 -6.45 -6.23 -0.37
C MET A 46 -7.86 -6.69 -0.04
N MET A 47 -8.52 -6.07 0.94
CA MET A 47 -9.90 -6.36 1.30
C MET A 47 -10.87 -6.03 0.16
N ALA A 48 -10.73 -4.87 -0.47
CA ALA A 48 -11.52 -4.48 -1.64
C ALA A 48 -11.33 -5.48 -2.79
N SER A 49 -10.09 -5.84 -3.08
CA SER A 49 -9.75 -6.83 -4.12
C SER A 49 -10.33 -8.21 -3.81
N ALA A 50 -10.29 -8.64 -2.56
CA ALA A 50 -10.90 -9.90 -2.12
C ALA A 50 -12.43 -9.89 -2.28
N ARG A 51 -13.09 -8.79 -1.91
CA ARG A 51 -14.54 -8.62 -2.08
C ARG A 51 -14.94 -8.63 -3.55
N SER A 52 -14.21 -7.90 -4.41
CA SER A 52 -14.48 -7.86 -5.85
C SER A 52 -14.33 -9.23 -6.50
N ARG A 53 -13.27 -9.98 -6.14
CA ARG A 53 -13.09 -11.36 -6.64
C ARG A 53 -14.24 -12.28 -6.21
N ARG A 54 -14.72 -12.13 -4.97
CA ARG A 54 -15.85 -12.92 -4.47
C ARG A 54 -17.16 -12.58 -5.18
N ALA A 55 -17.39 -11.31 -5.50
CA ALA A 55 -18.56 -10.87 -6.26
C ALA A 55 -18.52 -11.39 -7.72
N ALA A 56 -17.36 -11.35 -8.37
CA ALA A 56 -17.18 -11.87 -9.72
C ALA A 56 -17.30 -13.40 -9.81
N ALA A 57 -17.07 -14.12 -8.72
CA ALA A 57 -17.20 -15.58 -8.65
C ALA A 57 -18.60 -16.07 -8.25
N ALA A 58 -19.54 -15.16 -7.94
CA ALA A 58 -20.92 -15.56 -7.66
C ALA A 58 -21.59 -16.02 -8.98
N PRO A 59 -22.31 -17.16 -8.99
CA PRO A 59 -22.99 -17.62 -10.19
C PRO A 59 -24.00 -16.57 -10.63
N ALA A 60 -24.09 -16.33 -11.94
CA ALA A 60 -25.18 -15.55 -12.51
C ALA A 60 -26.49 -16.24 -12.11
N ALA A 61 -27.32 -15.55 -11.33
CA ALA A 61 -28.64 -16.03 -10.99
C ALA A 61 -29.42 -16.16 -12.30
N GLU A 62 -29.70 -17.40 -12.70
CA GLU A 62 -30.68 -17.77 -13.72
C GLU A 62 -32.10 -17.61 -13.16
#